data_AF-A0A963WUP8-F1
#
_entry.id   AF-A0A963WUP8-F1
#
_cell.length_a   1.000
_cell.length_b   1.000
_cell.length_c   1.000
_cell.angle_alpha   90.00
_cell.angle_beta   90.00
_cell.angle_gamma   90.00
#
_symmetry.space_group_name_H-M   'P 1'
#
loop_
_entity.id
_entity.type
_entity.pdbx_description
1 polymer ?
#
loop_
_entity_poly.entity_id
_entity_poly.type
_entity_poly.pdbx_seq_one_letter_code
_entity_poly.pdbx_strand_id
1 'polypeptide(L)'
;MMGRTWLAALGPLAALALLPAMAQAQAYQCRVPDRVSVPDIRADEQPRRVPTTGYTLALSWSPEHCKGRETSARDALQCSGRNGRFGLIVHGLWPEGRSTWPQWCPT
;
A
#
# COMPACT_ATOMS: atom_id res chain seq x y z
N MET A 1 8.33 50.78 45.48
CA MET A 1 9.36 49.99 44.77
C MET A 1 8.83 48.61 44.47
N MET A 2 9.12 48.11 43.26
CA MET A 2 9.06 46.73 42.74
C MET A 2 7.80 45.87 42.95
N GLY A 3 7.20 45.46 41.84
CA GLY A 3 6.22 44.35 41.83
C GLY A 3 5.65 44.01 40.45
N ARG A 4 6.46 44.02 39.37
CA ARG A 4 6.03 43.60 38.02
C ARG A 4 7.10 42.74 37.35
N THR A 5 7.27 41.50 37.78
CA THR A 5 8.20 40.53 37.14
C THR A 5 7.64 39.10 37.12
N TRP A 6 6.37 38.91 36.75
CA TRP A 6 5.76 37.56 36.65
C TRP A 6 5.36 37.14 35.23
N LEU A 7 5.64 37.93 34.20
CA LEU A 7 5.23 37.63 32.82
C LEU A 7 6.32 36.98 31.96
N ALA A 8 7.57 36.89 32.43
CA ALA A 8 8.68 36.43 31.58
C ALA A 8 8.82 34.89 31.49
N ALA A 9 8.16 34.12 32.36
CA ALA A 9 8.38 32.66 32.44
C ALA A 9 7.41 31.80 31.60
N LEU A 10 6.34 32.38 31.02
CA LEU A 10 5.33 31.64 30.24
C LEU A 10 5.66 31.55 28.73
N GLY A 11 6.62 32.34 28.24
CA GLY A 11 7.02 32.37 26.84
C GLY A 11 7.52 31.03 26.26
N PRO A 12 8.40 30.27 26.93
CA PRO A 12 9.00 29.09 26.31
C PRO A 12 8.04 27.89 26.23
N LEU A 13 7.09 27.74 27.15
CA LEU A 13 6.09 26.66 27.13
C LEU A 13 5.06 26.83 25.99
N ALA A 14 4.66 28.08 25.68
CA ALA A 14 3.75 28.34 24.56
C ALA A 14 4.41 28.08 23.19
N ALA A 15 5.73 28.25 23.07
CA ALA A 15 6.46 28.02 21.83
C ALA A 15 6.53 26.53 21.44
N LEU A 16 6.54 25.61 22.41
CA LEU A 16 6.53 24.16 22.16
C LEU A 16 5.18 23.64 21.61
N ALA A 17 4.07 24.31 21.90
CA ALA A 17 2.74 23.93 21.40
C ALA A 17 2.51 24.31 19.92
N LEU A 18 3.35 25.19 19.36
CA LEU A 18 3.31 25.62 17.96
C LEU A 18 4.25 24.81 17.06
N LEU A 19 5.05 23.91 17.63
CA LEU A 19 5.82 22.97 16.82
C LEU A 19 4.84 21.99 16.18
N PRO A 20 4.82 21.85 14.84
CA PRO A 20 3.94 20.91 14.19
C PRO A 20 4.36 19.51 14.66
N ALA A 21 3.55 18.90 15.53
CA ALA A 21 3.67 17.48 15.80
C ALA A 21 3.45 16.79 14.46
N MET A 22 4.49 16.15 13.92
CA MET A 22 4.33 15.30 12.76
C MET A 22 3.43 14.13 13.17
N ALA A 23 2.13 14.27 12.95
CA ALA A 23 1.17 13.19 13.10
C ALA A 23 1.57 12.12 12.08
N GLN A 24 2.23 11.06 12.56
CA GLN A 24 2.66 9.92 11.75
C GLN A 24 1.45 9.06 11.37
N ALA A 25 0.49 9.61 10.62
CA ALA A 25 -0.64 8.89 10.06
C ALA A 25 -0.28 8.14 8.76
N GLN A 26 1.00 8.13 8.39
CA GLN A 26 1.49 7.66 7.09
C GLN A 26 1.71 6.14 7.05
N ALA A 27 1.28 5.37 8.05
CA ALA A 27 1.46 3.91 8.11
C ALA A 27 0.84 3.15 6.92
N TYR A 28 -0.02 3.82 6.14
CA TYR A 28 -0.65 3.30 4.93
C TYR A 28 0.10 3.65 3.63
N GLN A 29 1.11 4.53 3.68
CA GLN A 29 1.83 4.98 2.49
C GLN A 29 3.10 4.14 2.30
N CYS A 30 2.96 3.03 1.58
CA CYS A 30 4.09 2.30 1.04
C CYS A 30 4.71 3.12 -0.12
N ARG A 31 6.04 3.27 -0.13
CA ARG A 31 6.77 3.85 -1.26
C ARG A 31 7.11 2.73 -2.23
N VAL A 32 6.45 2.71 -3.38
CA VAL A 32 6.75 1.74 -4.45
C VAL A 32 8.15 2.03 -5.00
N PRO A 33 9.00 1.01 -5.21
CA PRO A 33 10.32 1.21 -5.82
C PRO A 33 10.20 1.66 -7.27
N ASP A 34 11.13 2.49 -7.72
CA ASP A 34 11.14 3.06 -9.08
C ASP A 34 11.29 1.99 -10.19
N ARG A 35 11.79 0.81 -9.84
CA ARG A 35 11.84 -0.36 -10.72
C ARG A 35 11.30 -1.58 -10.00
N VAL A 36 10.31 -2.21 -10.61
CA VAL A 36 9.76 -3.51 -10.20
C VAL A 36 10.26 -4.55 -11.20
N SER A 37 10.81 -5.65 -10.72
CA SER A 37 11.15 -6.78 -11.60
C SER A 37 9.86 -7.50 -11.97
N VAL A 38 9.52 -7.54 -13.25
CA VAL A 38 8.46 -8.40 -13.77
C VAL A 38 9.11 -9.73 -14.16
N PRO A 39 8.66 -10.87 -13.63
CA PRO A 39 9.17 -12.17 -14.06
C PRO A 39 8.86 -12.40 -15.55
N ASP A 40 9.71 -13.17 -16.23
CA ASP A 40 9.43 -13.62 -17.60
C ASP A 40 8.23 -14.58 -17.57
N ILE A 41 7.09 -14.12 -18.09
CA ILE A 41 5.87 -14.94 -18.19
C ILE A 41 5.85 -15.59 -19.57
N ARG A 42 5.88 -16.93 -19.60
CA ARG A 42 5.73 -17.72 -20.84
C ARG A 42 4.32 -18.25 -20.95
N ALA A 43 3.76 -18.18 -22.16
CA ALA A 43 2.48 -18.80 -22.46
C ALA A 43 2.57 -20.32 -22.29
N ASP A 44 1.72 -20.85 -21.41
CA ASP A 44 1.55 -22.29 -21.18
C ASP A 44 0.42 -22.88 -22.04
N GLU A 45 -0.40 -22.03 -22.66
CA GLU A 45 -1.56 -22.39 -23.47
C GLU A 45 -1.66 -21.54 -24.74
N GLN A 46 -2.50 -21.96 -25.69
CA GLN A 46 -2.76 -21.19 -26.90
C GLN A 46 -3.51 -19.87 -26.59
N PRO A 47 -3.23 -18.78 -27.32
CA PRO A 47 -3.95 -17.51 -27.18
C PRO A 47 -5.45 -17.64 -27.32
N ARG A 48 -6.20 -17.20 -26.31
CA ARG A 48 -7.66 -17.09 -26.35
C ARG A 48 -8.05 -15.66 -26.71
N ARG A 49 -8.41 -15.47 -27.98
CA ARG A 49 -8.77 -14.16 -28.55
C ARG A 49 -10.28 -13.99 -28.58
N VAL A 50 -10.82 -13.29 -27.59
CA VAL A 50 -12.21 -12.87 -27.53
C VAL A 50 -12.30 -11.38 -27.19
N PRO A 51 -13.37 -10.66 -27.60
CA PRO A 51 -13.52 -9.26 -27.22
C PRO A 51 -13.62 -9.09 -25.71
N THR A 52 -12.87 -8.13 -25.16
CA THR A 52 -13.01 -7.72 -23.76
C THR A 52 -14.33 -6.96 -23.57
N THR A 53 -15.18 -7.46 -22.69
CA THR A 53 -16.49 -6.87 -22.37
C THR A 53 -16.51 -6.20 -21.00
N GLY A 54 -15.49 -6.41 -20.17
CA GLY A 54 -15.38 -5.80 -18.84
C GLY A 54 -14.06 -6.14 -18.18
N TYR A 55 -13.89 -5.69 -16.94
CA TYR A 55 -12.72 -5.98 -16.12
C TYR A 55 -13.15 -6.33 -14.70
N THR A 56 -12.51 -7.36 -14.14
CA THR A 56 -12.58 -7.69 -12.73
C THR A 56 -11.34 -7.13 -12.03
N LEU A 57 -11.55 -6.22 -11.07
CA LEU A 57 -10.50 -5.81 -10.13
C LEU A 57 -10.63 -6.66 -8.86
N ALA A 58 -9.74 -7.63 -8.70
CA ALA A 58 -9.68 -8.45 -7.50
C ALA A 58 -8.75 -7.84 -6.47
N LEU A 59 -9.26 -7.69 -5.25
CA LEU A 59 -8.53 -7.16 -4.11
C LEU A 59 -8.39 -8.24 -3.04
N SER A 60 -7.21 -8.32 -2.44
CA SER A 60 -6.95 -9.19 -1.29
C SER A 60 -6.93 -8.39 0.01
N TRP A 61 -7.52 -8.95 1.07
CA TRP A 61 -7.50 -8.35 2.40
C TRP A 61 -6.26 -8.78 3.18
N SER A 62 -5.31 -7.85 3.33
CA SER A 62 -4.00 -8.16 3.91
C SER A 62 -4.04 -8.57 5.39
N PRO A 63 -4.87 -7.96 6.27
CA PRO A 63 -4.91 -8.38 7.67
C PRO A 63 -5.26 -9.85 7.88
N GLU A 64 -6.19 -10.41 7.10
CA GLU A 64 -6.48 -11.86 7.19
C GLU A 64 -5.37 -12.69 6.53
N HIS A 65 -4.87 -12.25 5.37
CA HIS A 65 -3.76 -12.93 4.70
C HIS A 65 -2.48 -12.97 5.57
N CYS A 66 -2.18 -11.93 6.33
CA CYS A 66 -0.94 -11.82 7.08
C CYS A 66 -0.97 -12.49 8.44
N LYS A 67 -2.13 -12.97 8.91
CA LYS A 67 -2.29 -13.65 10.18
C LYS A 67 -1.37 -14.87 10.27
N GLY A 68 -0.37 -14.82 11.14
CA GLY A 68 0.62 -15.89 11.34
C GLY A 68 1.70 -15.96 10.25
N ARG A 69 1.80 -14.96 9.38
CA ARG A 69 2.80 -14.87 8.29
C ARG A 69 3.76 -13.69 8.47
N GLU A 70 3.78 -13.06 9.63
CA GLU A 70 4.58 -11.86 9.91
C GLU A 70 6.09 -12.11 9.76
N THR A 71 6.53 -13.35 9.98
CA THR A 71 7.93 -13.78 9.84
C THR A 71 8.21 -14.55 8.54
N SER A 72 7.22 -14.71 7.64
CA SER A 72 7.39 -15.38 6.35
C SER A 72 8.32 -14.57 5.45
N ALA A 73 9.44 -15.16 5.04
CA ALA A 73 10.36 -14.52 4.09
C ALA A 73 9.68 -14.27 2.73
N ARG A 74 8.80 -15.19 2.30
CA ARG A 74 8.06 -15.09 1.04
C ARG A 74 7.06 -13.94 1.05
N ASP A 75 6.39 -13.72 2.18
CA ASP A 75 5.31 -12.73 2.29
C ASP A 75 5.80 -11.42 2.94
N ALA A 76 7.11 -11.29 3.17
CA ALA A 76 7.68 -10.21 3.96
C ALA A 76 7.36 -8.82 3.41
N LEU A 77 7.21 -8.66 2.10
CA LEU A 77 6.85 -7.38 1.49
C LEU A 77 5.49 -6.87 2.00
N GLN A 78 4.51 -7.77 2.15
CA GLN A 78 3.15 -7.46 2.55
C GLN A 78 2.97 -7.59 4.08
N CYS A 79 3.57 -8.60 4.71
CA CYS A 79 3.20 -9.02 6.05
C CYS A 79 4.19 -8.66 7.16
N SER A 80 5.45 -8.30 6.83
CA SER A 80 6.46 -8.05 7.86
C SER A 80 6.25 -6.75 8.67
N GLY A 81 5.35 -5.87 8.22
CA GLY A 81 5.17 -4.54 8.79
C GLY A 81 6.29 -3.53 8.46
N ARG A 82 7.41 -3.98 7.89
CA ARG A 82 8.55 -3.11 7.53
C ARG A 82 8.21 -2.10 6.42
N ASN A 83 7.27 -2.45 5.55
CA ASN A 83 6.78 -1.60 4.46
C ASN A 83 5.44 -0.93 4.78
N GLY A 84 5.08 -0.86 6.07
CA GLY A 84 3.75 -0.42 6.53
C GLY A 84 2.77 -1.57 6.72
N ARG A 85 1.52 -1.21 7.04
CA ARG A 85 0.42 -2.17 7.20
C ARG A 85 -0.60 -1.94 6.09
N PHE A 86 -0.78 -2.96 5.26
CA PHE A 86 -1.70 -2.88 4.13
C PHE A 86 -3.13 -3.24 4.55
N GLY A 87 -4.11 -2.63 3.89
CA GLY A 87 -5.51 -3.04 3.93
C GLY A 87 -5.84 -3.91 2.73
N LEU A 88 -6.66 -3.37 1.81
CA LEU A 88 -6.88 -3.96 0.49
C LEU A 88 -5.65 -3.74 -0.40
N ILE A 89 -5.19 -4.80 -1.05
CA ILE A 89 -4.12 -4.75 -2.06
C ILE A 89 -4.61 -5.34 -3.39
N VAL A 90 -4.02 -4.90 -4.50
CA VAL A 90 -4.34 -5.45 -5.82
C VAL A 90 -3.86 -6.89 -5.90
N HIS A 91 -4.80 -7.81 -6.10
CA HIS A 91 -4.50 -9.20 -6.42
C HIS A 91 -4.37 -9.39 -7.93
N GLY A 92 -5.25 -8.74 -8.70
CA GLY A 92 -5.21 -8.81 -10.15
C GLY A 92 -6.23 -7.88 -10.80
N LEU A 93 -5.94 -7.50 -12.05
CA LEU A 93 -6.88 -6.88 -12.97
C LEU A 93 -7.05 -7.84 -14.15
N TRP A 94 -8.24 -8.40 -14.31
CA TRP A 94 -8.50 -9.42 -15.31
C TRP A 94 -9.51 -8.93 -16.34
N PRO A 95 -9.19 -8.99 -17.64
CA PRO A 95 -10.17 -8.75 -18.69
C PRO A 95 -11.18 -9.89 -18.73
N GLU A 96 -12.45 -9.54 -18.84
CA GLU A 96 -13.56 -10.49 -18.98
C GLU A 96 -14.07 -10.46 -20.42
N GLY A 97 -14.58 -11.59 -20.90
CA GLY A 97 -15.36 -11.66 -22.14
C GLY A 97 -16.76 -12.21 -21.87
N ARG A 98 -17.61 -12.23 -22.90
CA ARG A 98 -19.04 -12.58 -22.75
C ARG A 98 -19.27 -13.99 -22.19
N SER A 99 -18.50 -14.97 -22.64
CA SER A 99 -18.66 -16.39 -22.26
C SER A 99 -17.36 -17.03 -21.76
N THR A 100 -16.24 -16.34 -21.93
CA THR A 100 -14.88 -16.74 -21.52
C THR A 100 -14.01 -15.50 -21.43
N TRP A 101 -12.87 -15.57 -20.74
CA TRP A 101 -11.88 -14.50 -20.64
C TRP A 101 -10.87 -14.50 -21.81
N PRO A 102 -10.28 -13.35 -22.20
CA PRO A 102 -9.08 -13.31 -23.03
C PRO A 102 -7.84 -13.82 -22.28
N GLN A 103 -6.94 -14.53 -22.94
CA GLN A 103 -5.71 -15.06 -22.33
C GLN A 103 -4.58 -15.18 -23.34
N TRP A 104 -3.32 -14.97 -22.90
CA TRP A 104 -2.12 -15.06 -23.74
C TRP A 104 -2.19 -14.19 -25.02
N CYS A 105 -2.76 -13.00 -24.89
CA CYS A 105 -2.89 -12.05 -25.99
C CYS A 105 -1.50 -11.57 -26.47
N PRO A 106 -1.28 -11.41 -27.80
CA PRO A 106 -0.08 -10.75 -28.30
C PRO A 106 -0.06 -9.28 -27.87
N THR A 107 1.14 -8.73 -27.69
CA THR A 107 1.39 -7.30 -27.44
C THR A 107 1.20 -6.46 -28.70
#